data_AF-F6MG38-F1
#
_entry.id   AF-F6MG38-F1
#
_cell.length_a   1.000
_cell.length_b   1.000
_cell.length_c   1.000
_cell.angle_alpha   90.00
_cell.angle_beta   90.00
_cell.angle_gamma   90.00
#
_symmetry.space_group_name_H-M   'P 1'
#
loop_
_entity.id
_entity.type
_entity.pdbx_description
1 polymer ?
#
loop_
_entity_poly.entity_id
_entity_poly.type
_entity_poly.pdbx_seq_one_letter_code
_entity_poly.pdbx_strand_id
1 'polypeptide(L)'
;IEGHAKITIQLDKAGAVEDARFHVTQYRGFEKMIEGRPFYEMPSIMGRICGICTISHELASAKACDDIMAVQIPRSAVKLRRIANLASIVQSHALSFFYLASPDFLLGMESDPAKRSVFGLIESHPEVAKTGVYLRSFGQRIIQRLAGKRIHPDWTVPGG
;
A
#
# COMPACT_ATOMS: atom_id res chain seq x y z
N ILE A 1 -0.10 4.27 -10.53
CA ILE A 1 0.13 4.71 -9.13
C ILE A 1 -1.03 4.24 -8.25
N GLU A 2 -0.89 4.28 -6.92
CA GLU A 2 -2.04 4.22 -6.02
C GLU A 2 -2.56 5.65 -5.78
N GLY A 3 -3.88 5.79 -5.62
CA GLY A 3 -4.52 7.09 -5.47
C GLY A 3 -4.70 7.88 -6.77
N HIS A 4 -5.12 9.14 -6.62
CA HIS A 4 -5.40 10.04 -7.75
C HIS A 4 -4.48 11.24 -7.69
N ALA A 5 -3.76 11.44 -8.79
CA ALA A 5 -2.87 12.57 -8.96
C ALA A 5 -2.87 13.04 -10.41
N LYS A 6 -2.46 14.29 -10.60
CA LYS A 6 -2.31 14.92 -11.91
C LYS A 6 -1.00 15.67 -11.95
N ILE A 7 -0.34 15.69 -13.11
CA ILE A 7 0.80 16.57 -13.37
C ILE A 7 0.35 17.63 -14.37
N THR A 8 0.66 18.89 -14.09
CA THR A 8 0.47 20.00 -15.04
C THR A 8 1.82 20.58 -15.40
N ILE A 9 2.12 20.65 -16.71
CA ILE A 9 3.31 21.28 -17.26
C ILE A 9 2.84 22.58 -17.94
N GLN A 10 3.39 23.71 -17.53
CA GLN A 10 3.09 25.02 -18.08
C GLN A 10 4.24 25.45 -18.99
N LEU A 11 3.89 25.91 -20.19
CA LEU A 11 4.86 26.36 -21.19
C LEU A 11 4.79 27.87 -21.32
N ASP A 12 5.94 28.51 -21.52
CA ASP A 12 6.01 29.93 -21.85
C ASP A 12 5.61 30.20 -23.32
N LYS A 13 5.68 31.46 -23.73
CA LYS A 13 5.37 31.87 -25.12
C LYS A 13 6.35 31.30 -26.15
N ALA A 14 7.56 30.93 -25.76
CA ALA A 14 8.56 30.33 -26.62
C ALA A 14 8.42 28.79 -26.70
N GLY A 15 7.50 28.20 -25.93
CA GLY A 15 7.27 26.76 -25.86
C GLY A 15 8.21 26.02 -24.91
N ALA A 16 9.00 26.73 -24.10
CA ALA A 16 9.84 26.14 -23.07
C ALA A 16 9.03 25.88 -21.78
N VAL A 17 9.42 24.86 -21.01
CA VAL A 17 8.77 24.57 -19.72
C VAL A 17 9.07 25.69 -18.74
N GLU A 18 8.02 26.39 -18.30
CA GLU A 18 8.08 27.44 -17.29
C GLU A 18 7.84 26.89 -15.89
N ASP A 19 6.90 25.93 -15.75
CA ASP A 19 6.55 25.33 -14.46
C ASP A 19 6.04 23.89 -14.61
N ALA A 20 6.21 23.08 -13.58
CA ALA A 20 5.68 21.72 -13.49
C ALA A 20 5.17 21.44 -12.07
N ARG A 21 3.89 21.08 -11.95
CA ARG A 21 3.23 20.85 -10.66
C ARG A 21 2.65 19.44 -10.57
N PHE A 22 2.88 18.79 -9.43
CA PHE A 22 2.24 17.54 -9.03
C PHE A 22 1.08 17.84 -8.08
N HIS A 23 -0.12 17.37 -8.44
CA HIS A 23 -1.34 17.61 -7.69
C HIS A 23 -1.85 16.29 -7.12
N VAL A 24 -2.05 16.21 -5.81
CA VAL A 24 -2.84 15.14 -5.18
C VAL A 24 -4.26 15.66 -5.00
N THR A 25 -5.23 15.04 -5.67
CA THR A 25 -6.56 15.64 -5.86
C THR A 25 -7.64 15.03 -4.96
N GLN A 26 -7.25 14.23 -3.97
CA GLN A 26 -8.19 13.53 -3.08
C GLN A 26 -7.99 13.92 -1.62
N TYR A 27 -9.11 14.08 -0.93
CA TYR A 27 -9.17 14.33 0.51
C TYR A 27 -10.32 13.53 1.11
N ARG A 28 -10.06 12.85 2.24
CA ARG A 28 -11.06 12.05 2.99
C ARG A 28 -11.23 12.48 4.45
N GLY A 29 -10.31 13.27 5.00
CA GLY A 29 -10.44 13.85 6.35
C GLY A 29 -10.50 12.85 7.51
N PHE A 30 -9.75 11.74 7.43
CA PHE A 30 -9.74 10.71 8.48
C PHE A 30 -9.44 11.29 9.87
N GLU A 31 -8.50 12.22 9.98
CA GLU A 31 -8.08 12.85 11.25
C GLU A 31 -9.24 13.54 11.97
N LYS A 32 -10.07 14.28 11.22
CA LYS A 32 -11.25 14.95 11.77
C LYS A 32 -12.39 13.96 12.04
N MET A 33 -12.56 12.97 11.17
CA MET A 33 -13.63 11.97 11.24
C MET A 33 -13.54 11.09 12.49
N ILE A 34 -12.34 10.86 13.01
CA ILE A 34 -12.14 9.99 14.19
C ILE A 34 -12.28 10.71 15.53
N GLU A 35 -12.43 12.04 15.55
CA GLU A 35 -12.67 12.78 16.79
C GLU A 35 -13.94 12.26 17.49
N GLY A 36 -13.85 11.99 18.79
CA GLY A 36 -14.94 11.44 19.59
C GLY A 36 -15.21 9.95 19.40
N ARG A 37 -14.48 9.25 18.52
CA ARG A 37 -14.60 7.80 18.35
C ARG A 37 -13.79 7.05 19.41
N PRO A 38 -14.25 5.87 19.87
CA PRO A 38 -13.47 5.04 20.80
C PRO A 38 -12.13 4.61 20.20
N PHE A 39 -11.05 4.71 20.99
CA PHE A 39 -9.70 4.46 20.49
C PHE A 39 -9.50 3.01 19.98
N TYR A 40 -10.19 2.02 20.55
CA TYR A 40 -10.05 0.62 20.14
C TYR A 40 -10.56 0.35 18.72
N GLU A 41 -11.32 1.27 18.13
CA GLU A 41 -11.76 1.16 16.73
C GLU A 41 -10.68 1.63 15.74
N MET A 42 -9.64 2.33 16.20
CA MET A 42 -8.64 2.95 15.32
C MET A 42 -7.94 1.96 14.37
N PRO A 43 -7.53 0.75 14.79
CA PRO A 43 -6.99 -0.26 13.86
C PRO A 43 -7.90 -0.53 12.67
N SER A 44 -9.19 -0.75 12.94
CA SER A 44 -10.15 -0.97 11.88
C SER A 44 -10.25 0.25 10.97
N ILE A 45 -10.54 1.43 11.51
CA ILE A 45 -10.76 2.64 10.70
C ILE A 45 -9.53 3.00 9.87
N MET A 46 -8.34 3.05 10.49
CA MET A 46 -7.10 3.47 9.84
C MET A 46 -6.70 2.49 8.73
N GLY A 47 -7.00 1.21 8.89
CA GLY A 47 -6.79 0.21 7.84
C GLY A 47 -7.46 0.56 6.51
N ARG A 48 -8.51 1.40 6.51
CA ARG A 48 -9.27 1.81 5.31
C ARG A 48 -8.70 3.07 4.64
N ILE A 49 -7.60 3.63 5.15
CA ILE A 49 -6.87 4.71 4.48
C ILE A 49 -6.31 4.21 3.15
N CYS A 50 -5.73 3.02 3.08
CA CYS A 50 -5.18 2.49 1.82
C CYS A 50 -5.41 0.98 1.71
N GLY A 51 -5.74 0.52 0.51
CA GLY A 51 -5.94 -0.90 0.21
C GLY A 51 -4.64 -1.70 0.02
N ILE A 52 -3.49 -1.05 -0.08
CA ILE A 52 -2.17 -1.70 -0.26
C ILE A 52 -1.43 -1.80 1.08
N CYS A 53 -1.30 -0.69 1.81
CA CYS A 53 -0.57 -0.60 3.08
C CYS A 53 -1.49 -0.69 4.32
N THR A 54 -2.61 -1.40 4.19
CA THR A 54 -3.58 -1.62 5.26
C THR A 54 -2.95 -2.07 6.58
N ILE A 55 -2.09 -3.09 6.53
CA ILE A 55 -1.42 -3.64 7.71
C ILE A 55 -0.54 -2.59 8.39
N SER A 56 0.14 -1.73 7.63
CA SER A 56 0.95 -0.65 8.19
C SER A 56 0.08 0.32 8.99
N HIS A 57 -1.09 0.69 8.47
CA HIS A 57 -2.03 1.55 9.18
C HIS A 57 -2.60 0.88 10.42
N GLU A 58 -3.08 -0.36 10.31
CA GLU A 58 -3.60 -1.14 11.45
C GLU A 58 -2.57 -1.23 12.58
N LEU A 59 -1.34 -1.65 12.27
CA LEU A 59 -0.27 -1.78 13.24
C LEU A 59 0.14 -0.45 13.85
N ALA A 60 0.20 0.63 13.05
CA ALA A 60 0.53 1.96 13.55
C ALA A 60 -0.52 2.44 14.56
N SER A 61 -1.80 2.31 14.22
CA SER A 61 -2.88 2.68 15.14
C SER A 61 -2.98 1.76 16.36
N ALA A 62 -2.76 0.45 16.22
CA ALA A 62 -2.77 -0.46 17.36
C ALA A 62 -1.65 -0.12 18.35
N LYS A 63 -0.46 0.24 17.86
CA LYS A 63 0.63 0.74 18.71
C LYS A 63 0.24 2.03 19.44
N ALA A 64 -0.40 2.98 18.75
CA ALA A 64 -0.90 4.19 19.40
C ALA A 64 -1.93 3.87 20.49
N CYS A 65 -2.80 2.88 20.27
CA CYS A 65 -3.73 2.41 21.29
C CYS A 65 -3.03 1.72 22.47
N ASP A 66 -1.99 0.92 22.21
CA ASP A 66 -1.19 0.30 23.27
C ASP A 66 -0.53 1.38 24.16
N ASP A 67 -0.03 2.45 23.53
CA ASP A 67 0.57 3.59 24.23
C ASP A 67 -0.47 4.35 25.08
N ILE A 68 -1.67 4.59 24.54
CA ILE A 68 -2.80 5.20 25.29
C ILE A 68 -3.18 4.36 26.52
N MET A 69 -3.18 3.03 26.36
CA MET A 69 -3.48 2.10 27.45
C MET A 69 -2.31 1.90 28.42
N ALA A 70 -1.12 2.43 28.11
CA ALA A 70 0.13 2.21 28.84
C ALA A 70 0.47 0.71 29.04
N VAL A 71 0.21 -0.12 28.01
CA VAL A 71 0.46 -1.57 28.07
C VAL A 71 1.67 -1.99 27.26
N GLN A 72 2.39 -2.99 27.76
CA GLN A 72 3.41 -3.70 27.00
C GLN A 72 2.79 -4.99 26.45
N ILE A 73 2.67 -5.09 25.13
CA ILE A 73 2.06 -6.26 24.51
C ILE A 73 2.93 -7.52 24.70
N PRO A 74 2.34 -8.73 24.77
CA PRO A 74 3.11 -9.96 24.92
C PRO A 74 4.13 -10.16 23.80
N ARG A 75 5.24 -10.85 24.09
CA ARG A 75 6.29 -11.15 23.11
C ARG A 75 5.76 -11.87 21.86
N SER A 76 4.74 -12.70 22.02
CA SER A 76 4.05 -13.36 20.90
C SER A 76 3.39 -12.34 19.98
N ALA A 77 2.63 -11.39 20.52
CA ALA A 77 2.00 -10.31 19.77
C ALA A 77 3.02 -9.46 19.01
N VAL A 78 4.14 -9.08 19.64
CA VAL A 78 5.24 -8.36 18.96
C VAL A 78 5.74 -9.13 17.72
N LYS A 79 5.98 -10.43 17.86
CA LYS A 79 6.48 -11.27 16.76
C LYS A 79 5.43 -11.39 15.65
N LEU A 80 4.18 -11.60 16.02
CA LEU A 80 3.07 -11.73 15.09
C LEU A 80 2.83 -10.45 14.28
N ARG A 81 2.78 -9.29 14.94
CA ARG A 81 2.72 -7.97 14.30
C ARG A 81 3.92 -7.75 13.36
N ARG A 82 5.12 -8.18 13.75
CA ARG A 82 6.32 -8.09 12.90
C ARG A 82 6.19 -8.97 11.65
N ILE A 83 5.71 -10.21 11.77
CA ILE A 83 5.50 -11.09 10.61
C ILE A 83 4.47 -10.47 9.66
N ALA A 84 3.35 -9.97 10.18
CA ALA A 84 2.32 -9.30 9.37
C ALA A 84 2.90 -8.09 8.62
N ASN A 85 3.71 -7.26 9.28
CA ASN A 85 4.37 -6.12 8.64
C ASN A 85 5.33 -6.54 7.52
N LEU A 86 6.18 -7.53 7.77
CA LEU A 86 7.13 -8.04 6.77
C LEU A 86 6.39 -8.64 5.56
N ALA A 87 5.32 -9.39 5.80
CA ALA A 87 4.47 -9.91 4.73
C ALA A 87 3.80 -8.79 3.92
N SER A 88 3.37 -7.72 4.58
CA SER A 88 2.82 -6.52 3.93
C SER A 88 3.85 -5.79 3.06
N ILE A 89 5.10 -5.67 3.53
CA ILE A 89 6.21 -5.10 2.76
C ILE A 89 6.46 -5.93 1.50
N VAL A 90 6.57 -7.26 1.64
CA VAL A 90 6.81 -8.17 0.50
C VAL A 90 5.73 -8.02 -0.57
N GLN A 91 4.45 -8.08 -0.18
CA GLN A 91 3.37 -7.97 -1.17
C GLN A 91 3.26 -6.56 -1.78
N SER A 92 3.54 -5.52 -1.00
CA SER A 92 3.47 -4.12 -1.46
C SER A 92 4.58 -3.81 -2.45
N HIS A 93 5.81 -4.22 -2.15
CA HIS A 93 6.95 -4.03 -3.06
C HIS A 93 6.80 -4.89 -4.32
N ALA A 94 6.30 -6.12 -4.20
CA ALA A 94 5.99 -6.93 -5.37
C ALA A 94 4.93 -6.26 -6.26
N LEU A 95 3.87 -5.71 -5.66
CA LEU A 95 2.86 -4.96 -6.40
C LEU A 95 3.48 -3.74 -7.10
N SER A 96 4.19 -2.89 -6.35
CA SER A 96 4.78 -1.65 -6.87
C SER A 96 5.75 -1.93 -8.03
N PHE A 97 6.67 -2.88 -7.87
CA PHE A 97 7.65 -3.17 -8.90
C PHE A 97 7.02 -3.89 -10.10
N PHE A 98 6.40 -5.05 -9.89
CA PHE A 98 5.99 -5.91 -11.01
C PHE A 98 4.74 -5.42 -11.74
N TYR A 99 3.83 -4.73 -11.06
CA TYR A 99 2.58 -4.29 -11.69
C TYR A 99 2.62 -2.83 -12.14
N LEU A 100 3.41 -1.97 -11.47
CA LEU A 100 3.40 -0.54 -11.75
C LEU A 100 4.68 -0.07 -12.45
N ALA A 101 5.86 -0.39 -11.93
CA ALA A 101 7.11 0.20 -12.41
C ALA A 101 7.78 -0.59 -13.55
N SER A 102 7.77 -1.92 -13.47
CA SER A 102 8.49 -2.77 -14.43
C SER A 102 8.01 -2.67 -15.88
N PRO A 103 6.73 -2.36 -16.21
CA PRO A 103 6.35 -2.12 -17.60
C PRO A 103 7.18 -1.01 -18.24
N ASP A 104 7.43 0.10 -17.53
CA ASP A 104 8.23 1.21 -18.04
C ASP A 104 9.70 0.81 -18.24
N PHE A 105 10.26 0.01 -17.32
CA PHE A 105 11.67 -0.40 -17.37
C PHE A 105 11.98 -1.51 -18.36
N LEU A 106 11.07 -2.48 -18.53
CA LEU A 106 11.33 -3.70 -19.31
C LEU A 106 10.74 -3.63 -20.72
N LEU A 107 9.66 -2.86 -20.93
CA LEU A 107 9.09 -2.62 -22.27
C LEU A 107 9.64 -1.33 -22.89
N GLY A 108 10.10 -0.39 -22.05
CA GLY A 108 10.67 0.89 -22.44
C GLY A 108 9.69 2.05 -22.30
N MET A 109 10.21 3.23 -21.92
CA MET A 109 9.41 4.44 -21.69
C MET A 109 8.75 5.00 -22.97
N GLU A 110 9.22 4.59 -24.14
CA GLU A 110 8.67 4.98 -25.45
C GLU A 110 7.77 3.89 -26.05
N SER A 111 7.54 2.78 -25.34
CA SER A 111 6.68 1.70 -25.86
C SER A 111 5.23 2.15 -25.92
N ASP A 112 4.46 1.57 -26.86
CA ASP A 112 3.03 1.76 -27.03
C ASP A 112 2.28 1.75 -25.66
N PRO A 113 1.62 2.85 -25.26
CA PRO A 113 0.88 2.93 -24.00
C PRO A 113 -0.15 1.82 -23.80
N ALA A 114 -0.75 1.29 -24.88
CA ALA A 114 -1.69 0.18 -24.79
C ALA A 114 -1.02 -1.12 -24.31
N LYS A 115 0.29 -1.27 -24.58
CA LYS A 115 1.09 -2.43 -24.20
C LYS A 115 1.94 -2.18 -22.95
N ARG A 116 2.22 -0.92 -22.59
CA ARG A 116 3.04 -0.54 -21.42
C ARG A 116 2.32 -0.75 -20.10
N SER A 117 1.98 -2.01 -19.82
CA SER A 117 1.27 -2.44 -18.64
C SER A 117 1.71 -3.85 -18.23
N VAL A 118 1.21 -4.33 -17.10
CA VAL A 118 1.43 -5.72 -16.65
C VAL A 118 0.97 -6.75 -17.69
N PHE A 119 -0.01 -6.41 -18.55
CA PHE A 119 -0.47 -7.33 -19.61
C PHE A 119 0.57 -7.49 -20.72
N GLY A 120 1.20 -6.40 -21.16
CA GLY A 120 2.31 -6.48 -22.11
C GLY A 120 3.53 -7.21 -21.53
N LEU A 121 3.75 -7.13 -20.21
CA LEU A 121 4.74 -7.96 -19.53
C LEU A 121 4.37 -9.45 -19.52
N ILE A 122 3.09 -9.80 -19.37
CA ILE A 122 2.65 -11.20 -19.44
C ILE A 122 2.94 -11.79 -20.82
N GLU A 123 2.73 -11.02 -21.88
CA GLU A 123 2.99 -11.45 -23.26
C GLU A 123 4.49 -11.59 -23.57
N SER A 124 5.29 -10.60 -23.18
CA SER A 124 6.72 -10.52 -23.55
C SER A 124 7.68 -11.16 -22.54
N HIS A 125 7.35 -11.11 -21.25
CA HIS A 125 8.18 -11.58 -20.13
C HIS A 125 7.35 -12.40 -19.12
N PRO A 126 6.71 -13.51 -19.56
CA PRO A 126 5.74 -14.25 -18.75
C PRO A 126 6.32 -14.75 -17.41
N GLU A 127 7.59 -15.15 -17.36
CA GLU A 127 8.22 -15.63 -16.13
C GLU A 127 8.44 -14.50 -15.11
N VAL A 128 8.74 -13.28 -15.55
CA VAL A 128 8.86 -12.10 -14.69
C VAL A 128 7.50 -11.74 -14.11
N ALA A 129 6.46 -11.72 -14.95
CA ALA A 129 5.10 -11.44 -14.51
C ALA A 129 4.60 -12.49 -13.50
N LYS A 130 4.80 -13.79 -13.77
CA LYS A 130 4.49 -14.88 -12.84
C LYS A 130 5.21 -14.70 -11.51
N THR A 131 6.51 -14.39 -11.53
CA THR A 131 7.30 -14.16 -10.31
C THR A 131 6.70 -13.05 -9.45
N GLY A 132 6.29 -11.93 -10.06
CA GLY A 132 5.61 -10.84 -9.37
C GLY A 132 4.28 -11.26 -8.72
N VAL A 133 3.45 -12.01 -9.46
CA VAL A 133 2.19 -12.56 -8.94
C VAL A 133 2.44 -13.49 -7.75
N TYR A 134 3.42 -14.37 -7.85
CA TYR A 134 3.77 -15.31 -6.78
C TYR A 134 4.28 -14.60 -5.54
N LEU A 135 5.20 -13.64 -5.68
CA LEU A 135 5.76 -12.90 -4.55
C LEU A 135 4.68 -12.09 -3.82
N ARG A 136 3.78 -11.45 -4.58
CA ARG A 136 2.62 -10.77 -4.01
C ARG A 136 1.68 -11.74 -3.29
N SER A 137 1.39 -12.88 -3.91
CA SER A 137 0.55 -13.94 -3.34
C SER A 137 1.15 -14.51 -2.05
N PHE A 138 2.46 -14.67 -1.98
CA PHE A 138 3.17 -15.17 -0.80
C PHE A 138 2.95 -14.26 0.41
N GLY A 139 3.21 -12.95 0.28
CA GLY A 139 2.96 -11.99 1.37
C GLY A 139 1.49 -11.96 1.78
N GLN A 140 0.58 -11.91 0.81
CA GLN A 140 -0.87 -11.92 1.07
C GLN A 140 -1.36 -13.20 1.77
N ARG A 141 -0.81 -14.37 1.42
CA ARG A 141 -1.16 -15.64 2.06
C ARG A 141 -0.67 -15.72 3.50
N ILE A 142 0.48 -15.13 3.82
CA ILE A 142 0.94 -15.02 5.21
C ILE A 142 -0.04 -14.19 6.02
N ILE A 143 -0.42 -13.00 5.52
CA ILE A 143 -1.41 -12.13 6.18
C ILE A 143 -2.73 -12.89 6.38
N GLN A 144 -3.23 -13.55 5.33
CA GLN A 144 -4.47 -14.35 5.41
C GLN A 144 -4.40 -15.47 6.44
N ARG A 145 -3.27 -16.19 6.52
CA ARG A 145 -3.10 -17.28 7.51
C ARG A 145 -3.07 -16.77 8.94
N LEU A 146 -2.52 -15.58 9.17
CA LEU A 146 -2.44 -14.98 10.49
C LEU A 146 -3.78 -14.34 10.90
N ALA A 147 -4.43 -13.67 9.97
CA ALA A 147 -5.47 -12.69 10.27
C ALA A 147 -6.81 -12.96 9.56
N GLY A 148 -6.96 -14.12 8.91
CA GLY A 148 -8.17 -14.60 8.23
C GLY A 148 -8.47 -13.93 6.88
N LYS A 149 -8.08 -12.67 6.71
CA LYS A 149 -8.28 -11.86 5.49
C LYS A 149 -6.96 -11.38 4.93
N ARG A 150 -6.93 -11.10 3.63
CA ARG A 150 -5.76 -10.53 2.92
C ARG A 150 -5.69 -9.00 3.05
N ILE A 151 -6.85 -8.36 2.97
CA ILE A 151 -7.00 -6.91 3.01
C ILE A 151 -8.02 -6.60 4.11
N HIS A 152 -7.71 -5.59 4.91
CA HIS A 152 -8.48 -5.14 6.07
C HIS A 152 -8.81 -6.27 7.07
N PRO A 153 -7.81 -7.02 7.56
CA PRO A 153 -8.07 -8.00 8.62
C PRO A 153 -8.43 -7.32 9.94
N ASP A 154 -9.36 -7.92 10.69
CA ASP A 154 -9.86 -7.36 11.96
C ASP A 154 -9.09 -7.90 13.18
N TRP A 155 -7.84 -8.34 12.97
CA TRP A 155 -7.07 -9.12 13.95
C TRP A 155 -6.12 -8.28 14.81
N THR A 156 -5.69 -7.12 14.33
CA THR A 156 -4.80 -6.24 15.07
C THR A 156 -5.59 -5.43 16.08
N VAL A 157 -5.44 -5.73 17.37
CA VAL A 157 -6.19 -5.07 18.46
C VAL A 157 -5.25 -4.45 19.50
N PRO A 158 -5.71 -3.43 20.25
CA PRO A 158 -4.95 -2.90 21.38
C PRO A 158 -4.71 -3.97 22.45
N GLY A 159 -3.50 -4.00 23.02
CA GLY A 159 -3.05 -4.99 24.01
C GLY A 159 -2.34 -6.21 23.42
N GLY A 160 -2.35 -6.39 22.09
CA GLY A 160 -1.61 -7.44 21.40
C GLY A 160 -2.17 -7.80 20.05
#